data_AF-A0A2W0AZ74-F1
#
_entry.id   AF-A0A2W0AZ74-F1
#
_cell.length_a   1.000
_cell.length_b   1.000
_cell.length_c   1.000
_cell.angle_alpha   90.00
_cell.angle_beta   90.00
_cell.angle_gamma   90.00
#
_symmetry.space_group_name_H-M   'P 1'
#
loop_
_entity.id
_entity.type
_entity.pdbx_description
1 polymer ?
#
loop_
_entity_poly.entity_id
_entity_poly.type
_entity_poly.pdbx_seq_one_letter_code
_entity_poly.pdbx_strand_id
1 'polypeptide(L)'
;LRREYSNSVFYADDAFAGLHIMDDLTSENGAREARLNEGRVVKQFARAAAAGAGDGIISTERSAVVTRAPDIPKLPFVGRRVRTDFDLQEVFSYINDTALFKNQWQLKTASATDYTRLVEEK
;
A
#
# COMPACT_ATOMS: atom_id res chain seq x y z
N LEU A 1 2.29 -7.38 18.45
CA LEU A 1 2.37 -8.71 17.81
C LEU A 1 3.47 -9.57 18.41
N ARG A 2 4.77 -9.32 18.17
CA ARG A 2 5.86 -10.14 18.78
C ARG A 2 5.88 -10.15 20.32
N ARG A 3 5.25 -9.16 20.97
CA ARG A 3 5.10 -9.08 22.43
C ARG A 3 3.96 -9.95 22.99
N GLU A 4 2.93 -10.21 22.19
CA GLU A 4 1.72 -10.92 22.63
C GLU A 4 1.77 -12.43 22.39
N TYR A 5 2.70 -12.92 21.55
CA TYR A 5 2.85 -14.35 21.26
C TYR A 5 4.10 -14.92 21.90
N SER A 6 3.99 -16.12 22.48
CA SER A 6 5.10 -16.85 23.13
C SER A 6 6.06 -17.52 22.13
N ASN A 7 5.66 -17.63 20.87
CA ASN A 7 6.45 -18.22 19.79
C ASN A 7 7.01 -17.14 18.84
N SER A 8 7.98 -17.52 18.00
CA SER A 8 8.59 -16.62 17.02
C SER A 8 7.56 -16.13 15.99
N VAL A 9 7.43 -14.82 15.80
CA VAL A 9 6.47 -14.21 14.85
C VAL A 9 7.21 -13.44 13.76
N PHE A 10 6.92 -13.77 12.51
CA PHE A 10 7.52 -13.15 11.33
C PHE A 10 6.50 -12.33 10.55
N TYR A 11 6.95 -11.21 10.00
CA TYR A 11 6.21 -10.41 9.05
C TYR A 11 7.03 -10.37 7.77
N ALA A 12 6.36 -10.60 6.63
CA ALA A 12 6.96 -10.58 5.31
C ALA A 12 6.32 -9.44 4.52
N ASP A 13 7.16 -8.56 3.97
CA ASP A 13 6.70 -7.43 3.16
C ASP A 13 6.14 -7.86 1.81
N ASP A 14 6.64 -8.98 1.25
CA ASP A 14 6.17 -9.58 0.01
C ASP A 14 6.21 -11.12 0.06
N ALA A 15 5.70 -11.75 -1.00
CA ALA A 15 5.61 -13.20 -1.09
C ALA A 15 6.99 -13.89 -1.10
N PHE A 16 8.01 -13.25 -1.67
CA PHE A 16 9.37 -13.80 -1.74
C PHE A 16 10.08 -13.70 -0.40
N ALA A 17 9.93 -12.58 0.33
CA ALA A 17 10.41 -12.45 1.70
C ALA A 17 9.79 -13.52 2.60
N GLY A 18 8.49 -13.80 2.43
CA GLY A 18 7.80 -14.88 3.12
C GLY A 18 8.38 -16.26 2.78
N LEU A 19 8.64 -16.51 1.49
CA LEU A 19 9.24 -17.75 1.03
C LEU A 19 10.65 -17.94 1.60
N HIS A 20 11.50 -16.92 1.59
CA HIS A 20 12.83 -16.98 2.20
C HIS A 20 12.78 -17.26 3.70
N ILE A 21 11.83 -16.64 4.42
CA ILE A 21 11.61 -16.95 5.85
C ILE A 21 11.25 -18.43 6.02
N MET A 22 10.39 -18.98 5.16
CA MET A 22 10.03 -20.40 5.24
C MET A 22 11.22 -21.29 4.90
N ASP A 23 12.01 -20.94 3.89
CA ASP A 23 13.21 -21.66 3.49
C ASP A 23 14.25 -21.73 4.62
N ASP A 24 14.50 -20.61 5.30
CA ASP A 24 15.36 -20.55 6.49
C ASP A 24 14.87 -21.45 7.62
N LEU A 25 13.55 -21.61 7.76
CA LEU A 25 12.93 -22.39 8.83
C LEU A 25 12.85 -23.89 8.52
N THR A 26 12.81 -24.27 7.24
CA THR A 26 12.69 -25.66 6.79
C THR A 26 14.04 -26.28 6.40
N SER A 27 15.03 -25.47 6.04
CA SER A 27 16.34 -25.96 5.62
C SER A 27 17.15 -26.55 6.79
N GLU A 28 17.87 -27.63 6.51
CA GLU A 28 18.74 -28.32 7.49
C GLU A 28 20.13 -27.67 7.64
N ASN A 29 20.34 -26.51 7.00
CA ASN A 29 21.60 -25.76 6.96
C ASN A 29 21.95 -25.01 8.25
N GLY A 30 21.20 -25.21 9.34
CA GLY A 30 21.42 -24.55 10.63
C GLY A 30 20.90 -23.10 10.73
N ALA A 31 20.31 -22.53 9.67
CA ALA A 31 19.77 -21.16 9.67
C ALA A 31 18.52 -21.02 10.56
N ARG A 32 17.82 -22.13 10.81
CA ARG A 32 16.55 -22.19 11.55
C ARG A 32 16.64 -21.58 12.95
N GLU A 33 17.65 -21.94 13.73
CA GLU A 33 17.75 -21.48 15.13
C GLU A 33 18.02 -19.97 15.21
N ALA A 34 18.90 -19.46 14.34
CA ALA A 34 19.17 -18.04 14.22
C ALA A 34 17.89 -17.27 13.86
N ARG A 35 17.10 -17.79 12.91
CA ARG A 35 15.85 -17.17 12.46
C ARG A 35 14.78 -17.18 13.54
N LEU A 36 14.61 -18.29 14.26
CA LEU A 36 13.68 -18.40 15.40
C LEU A 36 14.02 -17.40 16.50
N ASN A 37 15.30 -17.20 16.81
CA ASN A 37 15.74 -16.21 17.77
C ASN A 37 15.39 -14.79 17.32
N GLU A 38 15.61 -14.45 16.06
CA GLU A 38 15.22 -13.14 15.52
C GLU A 38 13.71 -12.88 15.59
N GLY A 39 12.89 -13.89 15.31
CA GLY A 39 11.42 -13.79 15.36
C GLY A 39 10.86 -13.53 16.77
N ARG A 40 11.65 -13.78 17.82
CA ARG A 40 11.32 -13.46 19.23
C ARG A 40 11.75 -12.05 19.63
N VAL A 41 12.68 -11.44 18.91
CA VAL A 41 13.15 -10.09 19.24
C VAL A 41 12.06 -9.07 18.89
N VAL A 42 11.55 -8.42 19.94
CA VAL A 42 10.62 -7.29 19.81
C VAL A 42 11.42 -6.05 19.41
N LYS A 43 11.44 -5.74 18.11
CA LYS A 43 11.97 -4.46 17.64
C LYS A 43 11.01 -3.36 18.06
N GLN A 44 11.41 -2.54 19.03
CA GLN A 44 10.65 -1.34 19.40
C GLN A 44 10.80 -0.32 18.28
N PHE A 45 9.75 -0.13 17.50
CA PHE A 45 9.71 0.97 16.54
C PHE A 45 9.39 2.26 17.31
N ALA A 46 10.38 3.15 17.42
CA ALA A 46 10.27 4.47 18.05
C ALA A 46 9.36 5.45 17.26
N ARG A 47 8.30 4.96 16.61
CA ARG A 47 7.41 5.78 15.77
C ARG A 47 6.32 6.48 16.58
N ALA A 48 6.13 6.10 17.85
CA ALA A 48 5.15 6.73 18.74
C ALA A 48 5.54 8.16 19.17
N ALA A 49 6.81 8.57 19.05
CA ALA A 49 7.24 9.91 19.44
C ALA A 49 6.95 11.00 18.39
N ALA A 50 6.65 10.62 17.14
CA ALA A 50 6.38 11.58 16.06
C ALA A 50 4.88 11.96 15.93
N ALA A 51 4.01 11.37 16.76
CA ALA A 51 2.59 11.75 16.85
C ALA A 51 2.34 12.89 17.86
N GLY A 52 3.39 13.51 18.40
CA GLY A 52 3.31 14.73 19.20
C GLY A 52 3.32 16.02 18.36
N ALA A 53 3.02 15.94 17.06
CA ALA A 53 2.87 17.11 16.22
C ALA A 53 1.45 17.66 16.33
N GLY A 54 1.26 18.49 17.36
CA GLY A 54 0.14 19.42 17.49
C GLY A 54 -1.12 18.83 18.10
N ASP A 55 -1.25 18.93 19.42
CA ASP A 55 -2.56 19.09 20.07
C ASP A 55 -3.07 20.50 19.70
N GLY A 56 -3.40 20.68 18.42
CA GLY A 56 -4.03 21.88 17.93
C GLY A 56 -5.47 21.88 18.41
N ILE A 57 -5.87 22.93 19.11
CA ILE A 57 -7.26 23.16 19.50
C ILE A 57 -8.13 22.97 18.26
N ILE A 58 -8.94 21.92 18.25
CA ILE A 58 -9.89 21.65 17.16
C ILE A 58 -10.97 22.74 17.25
N SER A 59 -10.78 23.83 16.51
CA SER A 59 -11.75 24.91 16.41
C SER A 59 -12.89 24.52 15.49
N THR A 60 -14.13 24.74 15.94
CA THR A 60 -15.34 24.60 15.12
C THR A 60 -15.66 25.86 14.32
N GLU A 61 -14.85 26.92 14.44
CA GLU A 61 -15.09 28.17 13.71
C GLU A 61 -14.83 28.00 12.20
N ARG A 62 -15.63 28.70 11.39
CA ARG A 62 -15.52 28.66 9.94
C ARG A 62 -14.18 29.26 9.50
N SER A 63 -13.43 28.53 8.65
CA SER A 63 -12.17 29.03 8.09
C SER A 63 -12.35 30.36 7.35
N ALA A 64 -11.52 31.35 7.70
CA ALA A 64 -11.49 32.67 7.05
C ALA A 64 -10.98 32.63 5.61
N VAL A 65 -10.27 31.55 5.22
CA VAL A 65 -9.65 31.41 3.89
C VAL A 65 -10.64 30.88 2.84
N VAL A 66 -11.65 30.12 3.26
CA VAL A 66 -12.57 29.44 2.33
C VAL A 66 -13.81 30.32 2.09
N THR A 67 -13.80 31.06 0.99
CA THR A 67 -14.96 31.81 0.49
C THR A 67 -16.00 30.87 -0.11
N ARG A 68 -17.28 31.25 -0.06
CA ARG A 68 -18.36 30.47 -0.68
C ARG A 68 -18.14 30.41 -2.20
N ALA A 69 -18.25 29.23 -2.80
CA ALA A 69 -18.21 29.07 -4.26
C ALA A 69 -19.33 29.93 -4.89
N PRO A 70 -18.99 30.84 -5.83
CA PRO A 70 -19.96 31.79 -6.38
C PRO A 70 -20.99 31.12 -7.27
N ASP A 71 -20.60 30.06 -7.98
CA ASP A 71 -21.48 29.28 -8.85
C ASP A 71 -21.23 27.79 -8.60
N ILE A 72 -22.31 27.07 -8.30
CA ILE A 72 -22.27 25.63 -8.05
C ILE A 72 -23.03 24.98 -9.19
N PRO A 73 -22.36 24.19 -10.06
CA PRO A 73 -23.01 23.59 -11.20
C PRO A 73 -24.15 22.67 -10.75
N LYS A 74 -25.30 22.79 -11.41
CA LYS A 74 -26.44 21.92 -11.14
C LYS A 74 -26.09 20.51 -11.61
N LEU A 75 -26.18 19.55 -10.70
CA LEU A 75 -25.94 18.15 -10.99
C LEU A 75 -26.96 17.64 -12.03
N PRO A 76 -26.52 16.80 -13.00
CA PRO A 76 -27.41 16.24 -14.01
C PRO A 76 -28.46 15.30 -13.43
N PHE A 77 -28.19 14.67 -12.28
CA PHE A 77 -29.15 13.85 -11.54
C PHE A 77 -28.86 13.89 -10.03
N VAL A 78 -29.87 13.58 -9.22
CA VAL A 78 -29.77 13.40 -7.77
C VAL A 78 -30.26 11.99 -7.44
N GLY A 79 -29.59 11.30 -6.51
CA GLY A 79 -29.89 9.91 -6.16
C GLY A 79 -29.02 8.90 -6.89
N ARG A 80 -29.44 7.63 -6.90
CA ARG A 80 -28.65 6.51 -7.45
C ARG A 80 -29.01 6.25 -8.91
N ARG A 81 -28.01 6.23 -9.79
CA ARG A 81 -28.11 5.74 -11.17
C ARG A 81 -27.29 4.47 -11.30
N VAL A 82 -27.92 3.39 -11.76
CA VAL A 82 -27.24 2.12 -12.04
C VAL A 82 -27.07 2.01 -13.55
N ARG A 83 -25.85 1.70 -13.98
CA ARG A 83 -25.51 1.37 -15.36
C ARG A 83 -24.76 0.05 -15.32
N THR A 84 -25.11 -0.87 -16.20
CA THR A 84 -24.51 -2.22 -16.27
C THR A 84 -23.87 -2.51 -17.62
N ASP A 85 -24.17 -1.70 -18.63
CA ASP A 85 -23.65 -1.77 -19.99
C ASP A 85 -22.43 -0.85 -20.14
N PHE A 86 -21.24 -1.43 -20.01
CA PHE A 86 -19.98 -0.73 -20.24
C PHE A 86 -19.22 -1.39 -21.37
N ASP A 87 -18.62 -0.58 -22.24
CA ASP A 87 -17.64 -1.06 -23.19
C ASP A 87 -16.31 -1.25 -22.46
N LEU A 88 -15.87 -2.51 -22.34
CA LEU A 88 -14.63 -2.84 -21.66
C LEU A 88 -13.41 -2.32 -22.41
N GLN A 89 -13.47 -2.16 -23.74
CA GLN A 89 -12.35 -1.60 -24.51
C GLN A 89 -12.14 -0.12 -24.18
N GLU A 90 -13.24 0.64 -24.05
CA GLU A 90 -13.18 2.02 -23.59
C GLU A 90 -12.63 2.10 -22.17
N VAL A 91 -13.15 1.28 -21.24
CA VAL A 91 -12.68 1.26 -19.84
C VAL A 91 -11.19 0.90 -19.74
N PHE A 92 -10.71 -0.03 -20.58
CA PHE A 92 -9.32 -0.46 -20.58
C PHE A 92 -8.35 0.70 -20.88
N SER A 93 -8.76 1.66 -21.72
CA SER A 93 -7.94 2.84 -22.03
C SER A 93 -7.69 3.77 -20.82
N TYR A 94 -8.51 3.65 -19.77
CA TYR A 94 -8.38 4.43 -18.54
C TYR A 94 -7.63 3.69 -17.42
N ILE A 95 -7.05 2.52 -17.70
CA ILE A 95 -6.21 1.82 -16.73
C ILE A 95 -4.95 2.63 -16.45
N ASN A 96 -4.60 2.73 -15.16
CA ASN A 96 -3.32 3.33 -14.74
C ASN A 96 -2.22 2.27 -14.80
N ASP A 97 -1.45 2.28 -15.87
CA ASP A 97 -0.35 1.34 -16.10
C ASP A 97 0.72 1.40 -15.01
N THR A 98 1.03 2.59 -14.50
CA THR A 98 2.02 2.73 -13.42
C THR A 98 1.59 2.00 -12.16
N ALA A 99 0.31 2.11 -11.78
CA ALA A 99 -0.24 1.40 -10.64
C ALA A 99 -0.33 -0.12 -10.89
N LEU A 100 -0.70 -0.53 -12.10
CA LEU A 100 -0.81 -1.93 -12.49
C LEU A 100 0.55 -2.63 -12.39
N PHE A 101 1.56 -2.14 -13.11
CA PHE A 101 2.85 -2.81 -13.19
C PHE A 101 3.64 -2.71 -11.89
N LYS A 102 3.67 -1.55 -11.24
CA LYS A 102 4.48 -1.34 -10.04
C LYS A 102 3.89 -2.00 -8.80
N ASN A 103 2.58 -1.87 -8.58
CA ASN A 103 1.95 -2.34 -7.34
C ASN A 103 1.42 -3.77 -7.48
N GLN A 104 0.60 -4.03 -8.50
CA GLN A 104 -0.07 -5.33 -8.63
C GLN A 104 0.90 -6.40 -9.11
N TRP A 105 1.72 -6.08 -10.11
CA TRP A 105 2.65 -7.05 -10.70
C TRP A 105 4.05 -7.00 -10.10
N GLN A 106 4.29 -6.06 -9.17
CA GLN A 106 5.56 -5.92 -8.46
C GLN A 106 6.78 -5.85 -9.39
N LEU A 107 6.63 -5.24 -10.57
CA LEU A 107 7.77 -4.91 -11.45
C LEU A 107 8.61 -3.83 -10.76
N LYS A 108 9.51 -4.28 -9.88
CA LYS A 108 10.51 -3.46 -9.20
C LYS A 108 11.59 -3.09 -10.21
N THR A 109 11.35 -2.01 -10.95
CA THR A 109 12.32 -1.22 -11.72
C THR A 109 13.57 -2.00 -12.18
N ALA A 110 13.43 -2.84 -13.21
CA ALA A 110 14.44 -2.77 -14.26
C ALA A 110 14.25 -1.36 -14.86
N SER A 111 15.34 -0.58 -14.98
CA SER A 111 15.44 0.80 -15.46
C SER A 111 14.18 1.42 -16.09
N ALA A 112 13.89 2.71 -15.84
CA ALA A 112 12.77 3.42 -16.48
C ALA A 112 12.66 3.20 -18.02
N THR A 113 13.76 2.83 -18.68
CA THR A 113 13.84 2.41 -20.09
C THR A 113 13.21 1.05 -20.40
N ASP A 114 13.29 0.07 -19.51
CA ASP A 114 12.70 -1.26 -19.69
C ASP A 114 11.17 -1.19 -19.55
N TYR A 115 10.66 -0.28 -18.72
CA TYR A 115 9.21 -0.01 -18.63
C TYR A 115 8.64 0.43 -19.99
N THR A 116 9.30 1.38 -20.66
CA THR A 116 8.86 1.84 -21.98
C THR A 116 8.90 0.71 -23.01
N ARG A 117 9.94 -0.12 -23.02
CA ARG A 117 10.04 -1.29 -23.92
C ARG A 117 8.93 -2.32 -23.66
N LEU A 118 8.65 -2.65 -22.40
CA LEU A 118 7.61 -3.61 -22.01
C LEU A 118 6.19 -3.12 -22.34
N VAL A 119 5.96 -1.80 -22.38
CA VAL A 119 4.70 -1.20 -22.79
C VAL A 119 4.58 -1.15 -24.32
N GLU A 120 5.68 -0.92 -25.03
CA GLU A 120 5.72 -0.87 -26.50
C GLU A 120 5.66 -2.26 -27.17
N GLU A 121 6.10 -3.33 -26.50
CA GLU A 121 6.03 -4.71 -27.01
C GLU A 121 4.65 -5.40 -26.85
N LYS A 122 3.59 -4.65 -26.54
CA LYS A 122 2.23 -5.20 -26.44
C LYS A 122 1.55 -5.48 -27.78
#